data_AF-A0A535R4D6-F1
#
_entry.id   AF-A0A535R4D6-F1
#
_cell.length_a   1.000
_cell.length_b   1.000
_cell.length_c   1.000
_cell.angle_alpha   90.00
_cell.angle_beta   90.00
_cell.angle_gamma   90.00
#
_symmetry.space_group_name_H-M   'P 1'
#
loop_
_entity.id
_entity.type
_entity.pdbx_description
1 polymer ?
#
loop_
_entity_poly.entity_id
_entity_poly.type
_entity_poly.pdbx_seq_one_letter_code
_entity_poly.pdbx_strand_id
1 'polypeptide(L)'
;MAAPADAGRLLAILRGDPALAAYGGVMANGEWALDVDAELLTRLAEEGALRITAGGRALAAVREGWGGDNLWAYFVSGSGGALQELLLTLRFEADSLGMDGVSLWAPEGHPGEEDFRASGYDSESVPFRMSYFALQLNP
;
A
#
# COMPACT_ATOMS: atom_id res chain seq x y z
N MET A 1 9.79 -8.46 -3.94
CA MET A 1 9.82 -7.11 -4.56
C MET A 1 9.44 -7.23 -6.02
N ALA A 2 8.76 -6.22 -6.58
CA ALA A 2 8.40 -6.19 -8.00
C ALA A 2 9.62 -5.88 -8.87
N ALA A 3 9.76 -6.54 -10.02
CA ALA A 3 10.76 -6.16 -11.02
C ALA A 3 10.19 -5.08 -11.96
N PRO A 4 11.01 -4.13 -12.47
CA PRO A 4 10.54 -3.12 -13.42
C PRO A 4 9.86 -3.72 -14.66
N ALA A 5 10.36 -4.87 -15.13
CA ALA A 5 9.78 -5.60 -16.26
C ALA A 5 8.33 -6.10 -16.02
N ASP A 6 7.87 -6.17 -14.76
CA ASP A 6 6.50 -6.58 -14.42
C ASP A 6 5.48 -5.42 -14.53
N ALA A 7 5.92 -4.18 -14.72
CA ALA A 7 5.04 -3.00 -14.61
C ALA A 7 3.80 -3.06 -15.51
N GLY A 8 3.95 -3.47 -16.77
CA GLY A 8 2.82 -3.61 -17.70
C GLY A 8 1.81 -4.68 -17.27
N ARG A 9 2.30 -5.80 -16.71
CA ARG A 9 1.46 -6.87 -16.17
C ARG A 9 0.73 -6.41 -14.91
N LEU A 10 1.43 -5.72 -14.00
CA LEU A 10 0.85 -5.19 -12.77
C LEU A 10 -0.22 -4.14 -13.07
N LEU A 11 0.03 -3.24 -14.02
CA LEU A 11 -0.97 -2.27 -14.47
C LEU A 11 -2.24 -2.94 -14.99
N ALA A 12 -2.10 -4.02 -15.77
CA ALA A 12 -3.25 -4.76 -16.28
C ALA A 12 -4.09 -5.39 -15.16
N ILE A 13 -3.44 -5.87 -14.08
CA ILE A 13 -4.13 -6.38 -12.89
C ILE A 13 -4.82 -5.22 -12.15
N LEU A 14 -4.12 -4.12 -11.88
CA LEU A 14 -4.65 -2.96 -11.15
C LEU A 14 -5.86 -2.32 -11.83
N ARG A 15 -5.91 -2.31 -13.17
CA ARG A 15 -7.08 -1.82 -13.92
C ARG A 15 -8.36 -2.60 -13.65
N GLY A 16 -8.24 -3.87 -13.25
CA GLY A 16 -9.37 -4.70 -12.82
C GLY A 16 -9.66 -4.63 -11.33
N ASP A 17 -8.84 -3.91 -10.56
CA ASP A 17 -8.96 -3.83 -9.10
C ASP A 17 -9.89 -2.68 -8.68
N PRO A 18 -10.96 -2.95 -7.89
CA PRO A 18 -11.85 -1.91 -7.39
C PRO A 18 -11.14 -0.83 -6.54
N ALA A 19 -9.98 -1.15 -5.94
CA ALA A 19 -9.19 -0.19 -5.17
C ALA A 19 -8.79 1.00 -6.04
N LEU A 20 -8.36 0.78 -7.28
CA LEU A 20 -7.95 1.85 -8.18
C LEU A 20 -9.07 2.88 -8.40
N ALA A 21 -10.31 2.41 -8.51
CA ALA A 21 -11.48 3.28 -8.63
C ALA A 21 -11.75 4.06 -7.32
N ALA A 22 -11.59 3.43 -6.16
CA ALA A 22 -11.72 4.10 -4.86
C ALA A 22 -10.69 5.22 -4.68
N TYR A 23 -9.48 5.05 -5.22
CA TYR A 23 -8.44 6.08 -5.28
C TYR A 23 -8.67 7.12 -6.41
N GLY A 24 -9.73 7.02 -7.20
CA GLY A 24 -10.02 7.93 -8.31
C GLY A 24 -9.08 7.79 -9.50
N GLY A 25 -8.41 6.65 -9.65
CA GLY A 25 -7.43 6.38 -10.71
C GLY A 25 -6.03 6.95 -10.46
N VAL A 26 -5.81 7.61 -9.32
CA VAL A 26 -4.55 8.28 -8.99
C VAL A 26 -3.92 7.70 -7.72
N MET A 27 -2.61 7.82 -7.63
CA MET A 27 -1.85 7.56 -6.42
C MET A 27 -1.47 8.88 -5.77
N ALA A 28 -1.96 9.14 -4.56
CA ALA A 28 -1.67 10.34 -3.80
C ALA A 28 -0.66 10.05 -2.68
N ASN A 29 0.61 10.43 -2.88
CA ASN A 29 1.70 10.11 -1.94
C ASN A 29 1.93 11.19 -0.86
N GLY A 30 1.00 12.13 -0.71
CA GLY A 30 1.09 13.26 0.22
C GLY A 30 1.80 14.50 -0.33
N GLU A 31 2.55 14.36 -1.43
CA GLU A 31 3.18 15.47 -2.14
C GLU A 31 2.55 15.70 -3.51
N TRP A 32 2.22 14.61 -4.20
CA TRP A 32 1.71 14.60 -5.57
C TRP A 32 0.53 13.64 -5.69
N ALA A 33 -0.34 13.92 -6.66
CA ALA A 33 -1.30 12.97 -7.20
C ALA A 33 -0.81 12.58 -8.60
N LEU A 34 -0.50 11.29 -8.77
CA LEU A 34 0.09 10.76 -10.00
C LEU A 34 -0.86 9.72 -10.61
N ASP A 35 -1.02 9.75 -11.93
CA ASP A 35 -1.78 8.72 -12.63
C ASP A 35 -1.11 7.36 -12.44
N VAL A 36 -1.92 6.33 -12.16
CA VAL A 36 -1.41 4.96 -12.04
C VAL A 36 -1.22 4.37 -13.44
N ASP A 37 -0.01 4.49 -13.97
CA ASP A 37 0.37 3.96 -15.28
C ASP A 37 1.65 3.10 -15.23
N ALA A 38 2.08 2.60 -16.39
CA ALA A 38 3.22 1.70 -16.47
C ALA A 38 4.55 2.41 -16.18
N GLU A 39 4.65 3.70 -16.49
CA GLU A 39 5.85 4.50 -16.23
C GLU A 39 6.04 4.69 -14.73
N LEU A 40 4.97 5.09 -14.03
CA LEU A 40 4.97 5.22 -12.58
C LEU A 40 5.32 3.88 -11.91
N LEU A 41 4.68 2.77 -12.30
CA LEU A 41 4.95 1.47 -11.70
C LEU A 41 6.38 0.98 -11.97
N THR A 42 6.93 1.28 -13.16
CA THR A 42 8.34 0.97 -13.49
C THR A 42 9.26 1.75 -12.55
N ARG A 43 9.05 3.06 -12.42
CA ARG A 43 9.86 3.91 -11.55
C ARG A 43 9.81 3.46 -10.09
N LEU A 44 8.62 3.19 -9.56
CA LEU A 44 8.47 2.72 -8.19
C LEU A 44 9.14 1.33 -7.98
N ALA A 45 9.13 0.46 -9.00
CA ALA A 45 9.88 -0.80 -8.94
C ALA A 45 11.40 -0.57 -8.91
N GLU A 46 11.91 0.34 -9.74
CA GLU A 46 13.35 0.70 -9.79
C GLU A 46 13.83 1.32 -8.47
N GLU A 47 13.00 2.16 -7.85
CA GLU A 47 13.27 2.77 -6.54
C GLU A 47 13.13 1.76 -5.38
N GLY A 48 12.68 0.52 -5.65
CA GLY A 48 12.40 -0.46 -4.60
C GLY A 48 11.22 -0.04 -3.73
N ALA A 49 10.32 0.80 -4.24
CA ALA A 49 9.14 1.35 -3.56
C ALA A 49 7.87 0.51 -3.79
N LEU A 50 7.91 -0.59 -4.56
CA LEU A 50 6.78 -1.49 -4.74
C LEU A 50 6.90 -2.78 -3.92
N ARG A 51 5.84 -3.09 -3.18
CA ARG A 51 5.61 -4.39 -2.53
C ARG A 51 4.46 -5.09 -3.24
N ILE A 52 4.65 -6.37 -3.54
CA ILE A 52 3.68 -7.19 -4.26
C ILE A 52 3.61 -8.57 -3.60
N THR A 53 2.42 -9.15 -3.56
CA THR A 53 2.24 -10.55 -3.17
C THR A 53 2.43 -11.49 -4.34
N ALA A 54 2.43 -12.80 -4.05
CA ALA A 54 2.52 -13.82 -5.07
C ALA A 54 1.42 -13.67 -6.15
N GLY A 55 1.84 -13.52 -7.40
CA GLY A 55 0.95 -13.30 -8.55
C GLY A 55 0.50 -11.84 -8.75
N GLY A 56 0.88 -10.90 -7.88
CA GLY A 56 0.52 -9.49 -8.00
C GLY A 56 -0.94 -9.18 -7.70
N ARG A 57 -1.60 -10.01 -6.88
CA ARG A 57 -3.02 -9.86 -6.50
C ARG A 57 -3.26 -8.81 -5.41
N ALA A 58 -2.19 -8.38 -4.75
CA ALA A 58 -2.17 -7.21 -3.90
C ALA A 58 -0.83 -6.49 -4.10
N LEU A 59 -0.87 -5.17 -4.05
CA LEU A 59 0.30 -4.31 -4.22
C LEU A 59 0.20 -3.11 -3.29
N ALA A 60 1.34 -2.68 -2.73
CA ALA A 60 1.50 -1.43 -2.03
C ALA A 60 2.66 -0.62 -2.61
N ALA A 61 2.45 0.68 -2.78
CA ALA A 61 3.51 1.65 -3.00
C ALA A 61 3.94 2.22 -1.65
N VAL A 62 5.23 2.10 -1.32
CA VAL A 62 5.78 2.39 0.01
C VAL A 62 6.88 3.44 -0.02
N ARG A 63 7.07 4.12 1.12
CA ARG A 63 8.18 5.04 1.39
C ARG A 63 8.42 5.14 2.89
N GLU A 64 9.57 5.65 3.26
CA GLU A 64 9.79 6.10 4.63
C GLU A 64 8.90 7.32 4.95
N GLY A 65 8.28 7.30 6.12
CA GLY A 65 7.43 8.38 6.62
C GLY A 65 8.22 9.63 6.99
N TRP A 66 7.53 10.76 7.08
CA TRP A 66 8.17 11.98 7.60
C TRP A 66 8.55 11.77 9.07
N GLY A 67 9.83 11.96 9.39
CA GLY A 67 10.38 11.68 10.71
C GLY A 67 11.13 10.34 10.80
N GLY A 68 10.95 9.43 9.84
CA GLY A 68 11.62 8.13 9.80
C GLY A 68 11.00 7.04 10.67
N ASP A 69 9.97 7.38 11.45
CA ASP A 69 9.44 6.49 12.48
C ASP A 69 8.50 5.40 11.93
N ASN A 70 7.94 5.56 10.71
CA ASN A 70 6.95 4.63 10.17
C ASN A 70 7.16 4.32 8.68
N LEU A 71 6.79 3.09 8.27
CA LEU A 71 6.66 2.74 6.86
C LEU A 71 5.31 3.24 6.33
N TRP A 72 5.33 4.10 5.32
CA TRP A 72 4.11 4.65 4.73
C TRP A 72 3.74 3.88 3.48
N ALA A 73 2.49 3.39 3.41
CA ALA A 73 1.90 2.84 2.20
C ALA A 73 0.80 3.78 1.68
N TYR A 74 1.02 4.39 0.52
CA TYR A 74 0.18 5.48 0.00
C TYR A 74 -0.74 5.09 -1.17
N PHE A 75 -0.58 3.88 -1.66
CA PHE A 75 -1.55 3.22 -2.54
C PHE A 75 -1.51 1.75 -2.23
N VAL A 76 -2.67 1.20 -1.88
CA VAL A 76 -2.84 -0.22 -1.55
C VAL A 76 -3.91 -0.79 -2.45
N SER A 77 -3.67 -1.97 -2.98
CA SER A 77 -4.60 -2.68 -3.87
C SER A 77 -4.74 -4.14 -3.43
N GLY A 78 -5.77 -4.81 -3.94
CA GLY A 78 -6.13 -6.16 -3.57
C GLY A 78 -7.20 -6.22 -2.48
N SER A 79 -7.59 -7.44 -2.15
CA SER A 79 -8.54 -7.78 -1.08
C SER A 79 -8.33 -9.22 -0.60
N GLY A 80 -8.95 -9.56 0.53
CA GLY A 80 -8.94 -10.88 1.13
C GLY A 80 -7.52 -11.35 1.48
N GLY A 81 -7.28 -12.66 1.34
CA GLY A 81 -6.01 -13.28 1.77
C GLY A 81 -4.76 -12.68 1.11
N ALA A 82 -4.85 -12.22 -0.15
CA ALA A 82 -3.72 -11.57 -0.81
C ALA A 82 -3.40 -10.21 -0.18
N LEU A 83 -4.42 -9.45 0.23
CA LEU A 83 -4.20 -8.20 0.94
C LEU A 83 -3.67 -8.47 2.36
N GLN A 84 -4.22 -9.45 3.07
CA GLN A 84 -3.74 -9.82 4.41
C GLN A 84 -2.26 -10.26 4.41
N GLU A 85 -1.84 -11.03 3.40
CA GLU A 85 -0.43 -11.40 3.19
C GLU A 85 0.45 -10.15 2.96
N LEU A 86 -0.01 -9.20 2.14
CA LEU A 86 0.70 -7.94 1.90
C LEU A 86 0.86 -7.14 3.19
N LEU A 87 -0.22 -6.96 3.94
CA LEU A 87 -0.26 -6.21 5.19
C LEU A 87 0.69 -6.80 6.23
N LEU A 88 0.71 -8.13 6.36
CA LEU A 88 1.66 -8.83 7.22
C LEU A 88 3.10 -8.61 6.78
N THR A 89 3.36 -8.66 5.47
CA THR A 89 4.69 -8.42 4.90
C THR A 89 5.19 -7.01 5.20
N LEU A 90 4.33 -5.99 5.07
CA LEU A 90 4.67 -4.59 5.37
C LEU A 90 5.06 -4.39 6.84
N ARG A 91 4.39 -5.10 7.76
CA ARG A 91 4.73 -5.04 9.19
C ARG A 91 6.07 -5.67 9.48
N PHE A 92 6.33 -6.86 8.94
CA PHE A 92 7.64 -7.48 9.07
C PHE A 92 8.77 -6.60 8.50
N GLU A 93 8.50 -5.90 7.41
CA GLU A 93 9.45 -4.95 6.84
C GLU A 93 9.71 -3.77 7.78
N ALA A 94 8.66 -3.11 8.28
CA ALA A 94 8.78 -2.04 9.26
C ALA A 94 9.57 -2.49 10.50
N ASP A 95 9.23 -3.66 11.06
CA ASP A 95 9.94 -4.25 12.20
C ASP A 95 11.43 -4.48 11.88
N SER A 96 11.74 -5.00 10.69
CA SER A 96 13.12 -5.26 10.27
C SER A 96 13.95 -3.98 10.08
N LEU A 97 13.29 -2.86 9.79
CA LEU A 97 13.89 -1.54 9.65
C LEU A 97 13.96 -0.79 10.99
N GLY A 98 13.41 -1.36 12.08
CA GLY A 98 13.35 -0.71 13.38
C GLY A 98 12.37 0.46 13.43
N MET A 99 11.34 0.46 12.58
CA MET A 99 10.27 1.44 12.56
C MET A 99 9.18 1.10 13.60
N ASP A 100 8.43 2.10 14.05
CA ASP A 100 7.34 1.97 15.03
C ASP A 100 6.13 1.19 14.48
N GLY A 101 5.95 1.20 13.16
CA GLY A 101 4.85 0.51 12.51
C GLY A 101 4.64 0.89 11.04
N VAL A 102 3.40 0.63 10.58
CA VAL A 102 2.97 0.90 9.20
C VAL A 102 1.78 1.86 9.22
N SER A 103 1.88 2.94 8.45
CA SER A 103 0.78 3.87 8.18
C SER A 103 0.26 3.62 6.75
N LEU A 104 -1.00 3.21 6.62
CA LEU A 104 -1.67 3.12 5.31
C LEU A 104 -2.52 4.37 5.06
N TRP A 105 -2.43 4.89 3.85
CA TRP A 105 -3.31 5.93 3.35
C TRP A 105 -4.29 5.30 2.36
N ALA A 106 -5.54 5.17 2.78
CA ALA A 106 -6.61 4.62 1.96
C ALA A 106 -7.81 5.58 1.94
N PRO A 107 -8.50 5.70 0.79
CA PRO A 107 -9.74 6.45 0.72
C PRO A 107 -10.83 5.75 1.54
N GLU A 108 -11.80 6.52 1.99
CA GLU A 108 -13.04 5.97 2.54
C GLU A 108 -13.77 5.15 1.46
N GLY A 109 -14.30 3.98 1.85
CA GLY A 109 -14.93 3.02 0.93
C GLY A 109 -13.94 2.10 0.21
N HIS A 110 -12.67 2.02 0.67
CA HIS A 110 -11.70 1.09 0.07
C HIS A 110 -12.21 -0.37 0.16
N PRO A 111 -12.14 -1.18 -0.91
CA PRO A 111 -12.69 -2.54 -0.90
C PRO A 111 -12.07 -3.48 0.14
N GLY A 112 -10.82 -3.21 0.53
CA GLY A 112 -10.08 -3.95 1.56
C GLY A 112 -10.21 -3.42 2.99
N GLU A 113 -11.15 -2.52 3.30
CA GLU A 113 -11.27 -1.95 4.64
C GLU A 113 -11.44 -2.99 5.76
N GLU A 114 -12.22 -4.04 5.51
CA GLU A 114 -12.39 -5.13 6.48
C GLU A 114 -11.09 -5.88 6.70
N ASP A 115 -10.27 -6.07 5.66
CA ASP A 115 -8.96 -6.71 5.76
C ASP A 115 -7.96 -5.84 6.54
N PHE A 116 -8.01 -4.51 6.39
CA PHE A 116 -7.21 -3.59 7.21
C PHE A 116 -7.53 -3.79 8.69
N ARG A 117 -8.83 -3.72 9.05
CA ARG A 117 -9.30 -3.88 10.43
C ARG A 117 -9.00 -5.28 10.97
N ALA A 118 -9.27 -6.33 10.19
CA ALA A 118 -9.01 -7.72 10.58
C ALA A 118 -7.52 -8.00 10.79
N SER A 119 -6.66 -7.29 10.06
CA SER A 119 -5.22 -7.36 10.25
C SER A 119 -4.78 -6.58 11.50
N GLY A 120 -5.63 -5.76 12.12
CA GLY A 120 -5.30 -4.95 13.30
C GLY A 120 -4.77 -3.57 12.95
N TYR A 121 -5.18 -3.01 11.81
CA TYR A 121 -5.03 -1.58 11.57
C TYR A 121 -6.22 -0.83 12.16
N ASP A 122 -5.92 0.16 12.99
CA ASP A 122 -6.92 1.08 13.52
C ASP A 122 -7.08 2.28 12.58
N SER A 123 -8.32 2.64 12.28
CA SER A 123 -8.64 3.79 11.45
C SER A 123 -8.71 5.06 12.29
N GLU A 124 -7.93 6.08 11.95
CA GLU A 124 -8.20 7.44 12.34
C GLU A 124 -8.82 8.19 11.16
N SER A 125 -10.02 8.74 11.38
CA SER A 125 -10.66 9.62 10.40
C SER A 125 -10.07 11.01 10.54
N VAL A 126 -9.34 11.44 9.52
CA VAL A 126 -8.98 12.85 9.31
C VAL A 126 -9.91 13.39 8.21
N PRO A 127 -10.32 14.68 8.25
CA PRO A 127 -11.16 15.23 7.20
C PRO A 127 -10.53 14.96 5.82
N PHE A 128 -11.30 14.36 4.90
CA PHE A 128 -10.91 13.99 3.53
C PHE A 128 -9.96 12.77 3.37
N ARG A 129 -9.68 11.98 4.43
CA ARG A 129 -8.74 10.86 4.37
C ARG A 129 -8.94 9.85 5.51
N MET A 130 -8.87 8.55 5.23
CA MET A 130 -8.70 7.55 6.29
C MET A 130 -7.22 7.14 6.38
N SER A 131 -6.67 7.27 7.59
CA SER A 131 -5.34 6.77 7.92
C SER A 131 -5.50 5.51 8.77
N TYR A 132 -4.79 4.46 8.40
CA TYR A 132 -4.77 3.19 9.12
C TYR A 132 -3.41 3.01 9.78
N PHE A 133 -3.37 2.70 11.06
CA PHE A 133 -2.14 2.50 11.82
C PHE A 133 -2.07 1.09 12.39
N ALA A 134 -0.92 0.44 12.24
CA ALA A 134 -0.60 -0.79 12.95
C ALA A 134 0.63 -0.56 13.83
N LEU A 135 0.47 -0.76 15.14
CA LEU A 135 1.57 -0.75 16.12
C LEU A 135 2.35 -2.08 16.07
N GLN A 136 3.63 -2.01 16.47
CA GLN A 136 4.56 -3.13 16.58
C GLN A 136 3.94 -4.39 17.22
N LEU A 137 4.13 -5.56 16.59
CA LEU A 137 3.87 -6.86 17.21
C LEU A 137 5.08 -7.22 18.06
N ASN A 138 5.06 -6.89 19.35
CA ASN A 138 6.09 -7.37 20.26
C ASN A 138 6.10 -8.92 20.28
N PRO A 139 7.28 -9.57 20.11
CA PRO A 139 7.41 -11.03 20.19
C PRO A 139 7.15 -11.60 21.58
#